data_AF-A0A7R7APZ5-F1
#
_entry.id   AF-A0A7R7APZ5-F1
#
_cell.length_a   1.000
_cell.length_b   1.000
_cell.length_c   1.000
_cell.angle_alpha   90.00
_cell.angle_beta   90.00
_cell.angle_gamma   90.00
#
_symmetry.space_group_name_H-M   'P 1'
#
loop_
_entity.id
_entity.type
_entity.pdbx_description
1 polymer ?
#
loop_
_entity_poly.entity_id
_entity_poly.type
_entity_poly.pdbx_seq_one_letter_code
_entity_poly.pdbx_strand_id
1 'polypeptide(L)'
;MGLRVSLEVLTGAWSLSFADIDFLKVKAAGSRLGLAVQLKFFAANGYFTTAAAEAPDDAVSYLAEQLGVSKADLCRYDFSGRSGRRHCAEI
;
A
#
# COMPACT_ATOMS: atom_id res chain seq x y z
N MET A 1 13.03 10.72 8.94
CA MET A 1 14.17 10.12 8.23
C MET A 1 13.60 9.11 7.25
N GLY A 2 13.36 9.50 6.00
CA GLY A 2 12.79 8.59 5.00
C GLY A 2 13.84 7.59 4.56
N LEU A 3 13.63 6.30 4.82
CA LEU A 3 14.47 5.25 4.28
C LEU A 3 14.33 5.26 2.76
N ARG A 4 15.36 5.72 2.06
CA ARG A 4 15.44 5.59 0.61
C ARG A 4 15.76 4.14 0.28
N VAL A 5 14.82 3.46 -0.36
CA VAL A 5 14.97 2.05 -0.76
C VAL A 5 15.55 2.02 -2.17
N SER A 6 16.53 1.15 -2.42
CA SER A 6 17.08 0.94 -3.76
C SER A 6 16.00 0.50 -4.76
N LEU A 7 16.06 0.99 -5.99
CA LEU A 7 15.04 0.74 -7.02
C LEU A 7 14.78 -0.76 -7.28
N GLU A 8 15.79 -1.60 -7.21
CA GLU A 8 15.66 -3.05 -7.42
C GLU A 8 14.83 -3.71 -6.31
N VAL A 9 15.06 -3.31 -5.06
CA VAL A 9 14.28 -3.78 -3.90
C VAL A 9 12.85 -3.24 -3.96
N LEU A 10 12.70 -1.98 -4.40
CA LEU A 10 11.41 -1.34 -4.59
C LEU A 10 10.56 -2.07 -5.63
N THR A 11 11.11 -2.29 -6.82
CA THR A 11 10.40 -2.96 -7.91
C THR A 11 10.16 -4.44 -7.61
N GLY A 12 11.06 -5.13 -6.91
CA GLY A 12 10.86 -6.53 -6.51
C GLY A 12 9.74 -6.71 -5.48
N ALA A 13 9.71 -5.89 -4.41
CA ALA A 13 8.79 -6.09 -3.29
C ALA A 13 7.48 -5.29 -3.40
N TRP A 14 7.49 -4.16 -4.10
CA TRP A 14 6.37 -3.21 -4.11
C TRP A 14 5.64 -3.09 -5.45
N SER A 15 6.07 -3.80 -6.49
CA SER A 15 5.33 -3.79 -7.77
C SER A 15 3.99 -4.49 -7.67
N LEU A 16 2.94 -3.83 -8.14
CA LEU A 16 1.62 -4.42 -8.31
C LEU A 16 1.53 -5.28 -9.58
N SER A 17 1.10 -6.53 -9.43
CA SER A 17 0.72 -7.40 -10.53
C SER A 17 -0.66 -7.00 -11.09
N PHE A 18 -1.05 -7.55 -12.24
CA PHE A 18 -2.39 -7.34 -12.78
C PHE A 18 -3.50 -7.83 -11.84
N ALA A 19 -3.26 -8.94 -11.12
CA ALA A 19 -4.19 -9.47 -10.13
C ALA A 19 -4.33 -8.53 -8.92
N ASP A 20 -3.22 -7.95 -8.45
CA ASP A 20 -3.25 -6.94 -7.38
C ASP A 20 -4.08 -5.73 -7.82
N ILE A 21 -3.87 -5.25 -9.05
CA ILE A 21 -4.60 -4.10 -9.59
C ILE A 21 -6.10 -4.41 -9.68
N ASP A 22 -6.49 -5.60 -10.12
CA ASP A 22 -7.90 -6.02 -10.19
C ASP A 22 -8.55 -6.06 -8.80
N PHE A 23 -7.87 -6.70 -7.84
CA PHE A 23 -8.28 -6.75 -6.44
C PHE A 23 -8.43 -5.36 -5.81
N LEU A 24 -7.54 -4.41 -6.13
CA LEU A 24 -7.60 -3.05 -5.61
C LEU A 24 -8.72 -2.21 -6.27
N LYS A 25 -8.98 -2.43 -7.57
CA LYS A 25 -9.95 -1.63 -8.34
C LYS A 25 -11.38 -1.80 -7.87
N VAL A 26 -11.75 -2.97 -7.34
CA VAL A 26 -13.09 -3.22 -6.79
C VAL A 26 -13.37 -2.44 -5.51
N LYS A 27 -12.35 -1.83 -4.89
CA LYS A 27 -12.49 -1.00 -3.68
C LYS A 27 -12.71 0.47 -4.01
N ALA A 28 -13.26 1.19 -3.02
CA ALA A 28 -13.47 2.63 -3.11
C ALA A 28 -12.14 3.36 -3.37
N ALA A 29 -12.13 4.32 -4.29
CA ALA A 29 -10.92 5.00 -4.76
C ALA A 29 -10.04 5.54 -3.62
N GLY A 30 -10.65 6.20 -2.61
CA GLY A 30 -9.92 6.76 -1.47
C GLY A 30 -9.27 5.74 -0.52
N SER A 31 -9.51 4.44 -0.73
CA SER A 31 -8.95 3.37 0.10
C SER A 31 -7.92 2.50 -0.62
N ARG A 32 -7.79 2.64 -1.95
CA ARG A 32 -6.94 1.77 -2.78
C ARG A 32 -5.47 1.89 -2.42
N LEU A 33 -4.97 3.11 -2.22
CA LEU A 33 -3.57 3.32 -1.88
C LEU A 33 -3.22 2.70 -0.53
N GLY A 34 -4.06 2.89 0.49
CA GLY A 34 -3.86 2.28 1.81
C GLY A 34 -3.93 0.76 1.78
N LEU A 35 -4.89 0.18 1.04
CA LEU A 35 -4.97 -1.25 0.83
C LEU A 35 -3.75 -1.81 0.08
N ALA A 36 -3.24 -1.10 -0.93
CA ALA A 36 -2.05 -1.50 -1.67
C ALA A 36 -0.80 -1.51 -0.78
N VAL A 37 -0.65 -0.49 0.07
CA VAL A 37 0.41 -0.46 1.09
C VAL A 37 0.27 -1.67 2.02
N GLN A 38 -0.93 -1.96 2.53
CA GLN A 38 -1.19 -3.10 3.40
C GLN A 38 -0.79 -4.44 2.74
N LEU A 39 -1.21 -4.63 1.49
CA LEU A 39 -0.97 -5.84 0.69
C LEU A 39 0.54 -6.07 0.48
N LYS A 40 1.27 -5.06 0.00
CA LYS A 40 2.70 -5.20 -0.28
C LYS A 40 3.54 -5.25 0.99
N PHE A 41 3.15 -4.51 2.01
CA PHE A 41 3.80 -4.60 3.31
C PHE A 41 3.65 -6.01 3.92
N PHE A 42 2.45 -6.59 3.88
CA PHE A 42 2.22 -7.96 4.36
C PHE A 42 3.02 -8.99 3.56
N ALA A 43 3.00 -8.89 2.23
CA ALA A 43 3.77 -9.80 1.37
C ALA A 43 5.29 -9.76 1.67
N ALA A 44 5.82 -8.59 2.04
CA ALA A 44 7.24 -8.42 2.36
C ALA A 44 7.62 -8.82 3.80
N ASN A 45 6.73 -8.63 4.77
CA ASN A 45 7.07 -8.74 6.21
C ASN A 45 6.35 -9.88 6.94
N GLY A 46 5.26 -10.43 6.39
CA GLY A 46 4.42 -11.44 7.03
C GLY A 46 3.48 -10.92 8.13
N TYR A 47 3.40 -9.60 8.31
CA TYR A 47 2.45 -8.94 9.22
C TYR A 47 1.94 -7.64 8.61
N PHE A 48 0.85 -7.11 9.18
CA PHE A 48 0.17 -5.92 8.69
C PHE A 48 0.72 -4.65 9.34
N THR A 49 0.98 -3.61 8.55
CA THR A 49 1.28 -2.27 9.05
C THR A 49 0.08 -1.67 9.79
N THR A 50 0.36 -0.90 10.84
CA THR A 50 -0.62 -0.16 11.64
C THR A 50 -0.61 1.34 11.35
N ALA A 51 0.38 1.83 10.61
CA ALA A 51 0.53 3.23 10.24
C ALA A 51 1.30 3.43 8.93
N ALA A 52 0.92 4.46 8.16
CA ALA A 52 1.58 4.83 6.90
C ALA A 52 3.11 5.03 7.04
N ALA A 53 3.56 5.52 8.20
CA ALA A 53 4.98 5.80 8.46
C ALA A 53 5.86 4.54 8.56
N GLU A 54 5.27 3.36 8.72
CA GLU A 54 6.00 2.09 8.72
C GLU A 54 6.40 1.67 7.29
N ALA A 55 5.68 2.14 6.28
CA ALA A 55 6.03 1.89 4.89
C ALA A 55 7.07 2.92 4.39
N PRO A 56 8.08 2.50 3.60
CA PRO A 56 9.03 3.44 3.01
C PRO A 56 8.33 4.48 2.12
N ASP A 57 8.75 5.74 2.24
CA ASP A 57 8.12 6.86 1.55
C ASP A 57 8.16 6.73 0.01
N ASP A 58 9.29 6.22 -0.50
CA ASP A 58 9.51 5.93 -1.93
C ASP A 58 8.56 4.80 -2.42
N ALA A 59 8.25 3.82 -1.56
CA ALA A 59 7.34 2.72 -1.89
C ALA A 59 5.88 3.19 -1.99
N VAL A 60 5.47 4.06 -1.07
CA VAL A 60 4.15 4.69 -1.14
C VAL A 60 4.01 5.53 -2.41
N SER A 61 5.03 6.30 -2.78
CA SER A 61 5.04 7.08 -4.02
C SER A 61 4.91 6.17 -5.25
N TYR A 62 5.68 5.09 -5.29
CA TYR A 62 5.64 4.12 -6.39
C TYR A 62 4.27 3.46 -6.54
N LEU A 63 3.64 3.03 -5.44
CA LEU A 63 2.29 2.48 -5.47
C LEU A 63 1.24 3.50 -5.94
N ALA A 64 1.38 4.77 -5.54
CA ALA A 64 0.47 5.83 -5.98
C ALA A 64 0.57 6.05 -7.49
N GLU A 65 1.79 6.03 -8.05
CA GLU A 65 2.03 6.12 -9.49
C GLU A 65 1.42 4.93 -10.24
N GLN A 66 1.63 3.70 -9.77
CA GLN A 66 1.06 2.49 -10.39
C GLN A 66 -0.47 2.48 -10.39
N LEU A 67 -1.09 3.09 -9.38
CA LEU A 67 -2.55 3.19 -9.26
C LEU A 67 -3.14 4.44 -9.93
N GLY A 68 -2.30 5.39 -10.37
CA GLY A 68 -2.74 6.67 -10.92
C GLY A 68 -3.50 7.54 -9.91
N VAL A 69 -3.12 7.48 -8.62
CA VAL A 69 -3.75 8.24 -7.53
C VAL A 69 -2.76 9.19 -6.88
N SER A 70 -3.26 10.13 -6.07
CA SER A 70 -2.37 11.01 -5.31
C SER A 70 -1.84 10.30 -4.08
N LYS A 71 -0.55 10.44 -3.80
CA LYS A 71 0.04 9.98 -2.53
C LYS A 71 -0.66 10.59 -1.30
N ALA A 72 -1.18 11.81 -1.43
CA ALA A 72 -1.92 12.48 -0.36
C ALA A 72 -3.23 11.76 0.01
N ASP A 73 -3.75 10.87 -0.86
CA ASP A 73 -4.93 10.08 -0.56
C ASP A 73 -4.69 9.08 0.58
N LEU A 74 -3.42 8.72 0.84
CA LEU A 74 -3.06 7.85 1.95
C LEU A 74 -3.42 8.44 3.31
N CYS A 75 -3.40 9.78 3.46
CA CYS A 75 -3.75 10.45 4.71
C CYS A 75 -5.21 10.21 5.14
N ARG A 76 -6.07 9.79 4.20
CA ARG A 76 -7.48 9.46 4.49
C ARG A 76 -7.69 8.02 4.93
N TYR A 77 -6.64 7.19 4.86
CA TYR A 77 -6.72 5.77 5.18
C TYR A 77 -6.24 5.51 6.62
N ASP A 78 -7.16 5.06 7.46
CA ASP A 78 -6.85 4.61 8.81
C ASP A 78 -6.54 3.10 8.80
N PHE A 79 -5.25 2.79 8.87
CA PHE A 79 -4.69 1.44 8.94
C PHE A 79 -5.19 0.67 10.17
N SER A 80 -5.34 1.34 11.30
CA SER A 80 -5.77 0.75 12.56
C SER A 80 -7.29 0.69 12.72
N GLY A 81 -8.00 1.41 11.86
CA GLY A 81 -9.45 1.59 11.86
C GLY A 81 -10.21 0.40 11.30
N ARG A 82 -11.55 0.54 11.25
CA ARG A 82 -12.46 -0.52 10.81
C ARG A 82 -12.15 -1.01 9.40
N SER A 83 -11.98 -0.08 8.46
CA SER A 83 -11.68 -0.42 7.06
C SER A 83 -10.32 -1.08 6.91
N GLY A 84 -9.29 -0.57 7.61
CA GLY A 84 -7.96 -1.17 7.62
C GLY A 84 -7.97 -2.62 8.11
N ARG A 85 -8.63 -2.89 9.24
CA ARG A 85 -8.80 -4.26 9.77
C ARG A 85 -9.57 -5.17 8.83
N ARG A 86 -10.64 -4.66 8.21
CA ARG A 86 -11.42 -5.42 7.22
C ARG A 86 -10.54 -5.81 6.03
N HIS A 87 -9.76 -4.87 5.51
CA HIS A 87 -8.84 -5.10 4.41
C HIS A 87 -7.78 -6.15 4.75
N CYS A 88 -7.25 -6.15 5.98
CA CYS A 88 -6.33 -7.20 6.43
C CYS A 88 -6.95 -8.61 6.40
N ALA A 89 -8.27 -8.74 6.57
CA ALA A 89 -8.97 -10.02 6.46
C ALA A 89 -9.32 -10.42 5.02
N GLU A 90 -9.19 -9.49 4.06
CA GLU A 90 -9.44 -9.70 2.63
C GLU A 90 -8.14 -9.97 1.83
N ILE A 91 -6.98 -9.74 2.45
CA ILE A 91 -5.63 -10.07 1.95
C ILE A 91 -5.28 -11.48 2.42
#